data_AF-A0A7J2HN43-F1
#
_entry.id   AF-A0A7J2HN43-F1
#
_cell.length_a   1.000
_cell.length_b   1.000
_cell.length_c   1.000
_cell.angle_alpha   90.00
_cell.angle_beta   90.00
_cell.angle_gamma   90.00
#
_symmetry.space_group_name_H-M   'P 1'
#
loop_
_entity.id
_entity.type
_entity.pdbx_description
1 polymer ?
#
loop_
_entity_poly.entity_id
_entity_poly.type
_entity_poly.pdbx_seq_one_letter_code
_entity_poly.pdbx_strand_id
1 'polypeptide(L)'
;MLKVNFLEELIAEWYQHRGLLVMRNINLKKSVGGGIAGEIDILAFYPPGLQIIHAETSADSKRWRERIKIFKEKFKWPNELYYNELRLPQKARRIDKIAIIHCSDKPRGENRTQFEKETGAKLITFSEFMKSHIIPGISKHSGTIPETFPLLRAIQLTIREINKEMKKKFKGMIVKDLFSQQSN
;
A
#
# COMPACT_ATOMS: atom_id res chain seq x y z
N MET A 1 -16.80 -7.64 14.75
CA MET A 1 -16.59 -7.87 13.30
C MET A 1 -15.30 -7.18 12.92
N LEU A 2 -14.29 -7.91 12.44
CA LEU A 2 -13.06 -7.30 11.92
C LEU A 2 -13.45 -6.39 10.75
N LYS A 3 -13.04 -5.13 10.79
CA LYS A 3 -13.31 -4.16 9.75
C LYS A 3 -12.35 -4.43 8.60
N VAL A 4 -12.76 -5.23 7.62
CA VAL A 4 -11.93 -5.49 6.43
C VAL A 4 -11.99 -4.25 5.54
N ASN A 5 -10.91 -3.46 5.54
CA ASN A 5 -10.72 -2.35 4.63
C ASN A 5 -9.98 -2.84 3.37
N PHE A 6 -10.56 -2.64 2.19
CA PHE A 6 -9.96 -3.03 0.90
C PHE A 6 -8.51 -2.52 0.74
N LEU A 7 -8.26 -1.25 1.10
CA LEU A 7 -6.94 -0.67 0.92
C LEU A 7 -5.92 -1.33 1.85
N GLU A 8 -6.30 -1.59 3.10
CA GLU A 8 -5.45 -2.29 4.06
C GLU A 8 -5.14 -3.72 3.59
N GLU A 9 -6.15 -4.46 3.15
CA GLU A 9 -6.01 -5.83 2.64
C GLU A 9 -5.03 -5.88 1.47
N LEU A 10 -5.24 -5.01 0.46
CA LEU A 10 -4.40 -4.99 -0.73
C LEU A 10 -2.94 -4.66 -0.43
N ILE A 11 -2.69 -3.70 0.47
CA ILE A 11 -1.33 -3.33 0.87
C ILE A 11 -0.68 -4.45 1.68
N ALA A 12 -1.43 -5.10 2.57
CA ALA A 12 -0.94 -6.23 3.35
C ALA A 12 -0.60 -7.43 2.46
N GLU A 13 -1.50 -7.82 1.54
CA GLU A 13 -1.23 -8.87 0.56
C GLU A 13 0.03 -8.55 -0.25
N TRP A 14 0.19 -7.29 -0.69
CA TRP A 14 1.38 -6.85 -1.41
C TRP A 14 2.65 -7.05 -0.60
N TYR A 15 2.68 -6.63 0.67
CA TYR A 15 3.87 -6.83 1.51
C TYR A 15 4.14 -8.31 1.79
N GLN A 16 3.12 -9.12 2.07
CA GLN A 16 3.28 -10.56 2.27
C GLN A 16 3.79 -11.26 1.01
N HIS A 17 3.23 -10.94 -0.16
CA HIS A 17 3.68 -11.48 -1.45
C HIS A 17 5.14 -11.10 -1.76
N ARG A 18 5.62 -9.96 -1.25
CA ARG A 18 7.03 -9.54 -1.33
C ARG A 18 7.95 -10.21 -0.30
N GLY A 19 7.41 -11.10 0.54
CA GLY A 19 8.15 -11.87 1.54
C GLY A 19 8.32 -11.16 2.89
N LEU A 20 7.52 -10.14 3.18
CA LEU A 20 7.51 -9.51 4.50
C LEU A 20 6.60 -10.28 5.46
N LEU A 21 6.97 -10.30 6.73
CA LEU A 21 6.08 -10.74 7.81
C LEU A 21 5.10 -9.60 8.10
N VAL A 22 3.79 -9.86 8.07
CA VAL A 22 2.77 -8.81 8.17
C VAL A 22 1.79 -9.12 9.30
N MET A 23 1.56 -8.12 10.13
CA MET A 23 0.51 -8.04 11.14
C MET A 23 -0.44 -6.90 10.79
N ARG A 24 -1.72 -7.04 11.16
CA ARG A 24 -2.78 -6.10 10.80
C ARG A 24 -3.76 -5.88 11.94
N ASN A 25 -4.48 -4.77 11.91
CA ASN A 25 -5.51 -4.40 12.89
C ASN A 25 -4.97 -4.56 14.34
N ILE A 26 -3.77 -4.03 14.59
CA ILE A 26 -3.06 -4.23 15.85
C ILE A 26 -3.63 -3.25 16.87
N ASN A 27 -4.43 -3.78 17.81
CA ASN A 27 -4.99 -3.01 18.91
C ASN A 27 -3.94 -2.76 19.99
N LEU A 28 -3.48 -1.53 20.09
CA LEU A 28 -2.57 -1.10 21.13
C LEU A 28 -3.36 -0.89 22.41
N LYS A 29 -3.02 -1.64 23.47
CA LYS A 29 -3.71 -1.54 24.76
C LYS A 29 -3.16 -0.38 25.59
N LYS A 30 -4.03 0.22 26.41
CA LYS A 30 -3.59 1.12 27.49
C LYS A 30 -2.82 0.33 28.55
N SER A 31 -1.76 0.92 29.09
CA SER A 31 -0.91 0.29 30.11
C SER A 31 -1.61 0.11 31.47
N VAL A 32 -2.65 0.89 31.78
CA VAL A 32 -3.41 0.79 33.04
C VAL A 32 -4.91 0.97 32.74
N GLY A 33 -5.75 0.05 33.22
CA GLY A 33 -7.22 0.20 33.25
C GLY A 33 -8.01 -0.40 32.08
N GLY A 34 -7.37 -1.11 31.15
CA GLY A 34 -8.04 -1.67 29.98
C GLY A 34 -8.43 -0.61 28.93
N GLY A 35 -8.85 -1.08 27.76
CA GLY A 35 -9.22 -0.23 26.61
C GLY A 35 -8.11 -0.05 25.57
N ILE A 36 -8.52 0.38 24.38
CA ILE A 36 -7.67 0.56 23.21
C ILE A 36 -7.07 1.97 23.26
N ALA A 37 -5.75 2.06 23.27
CA ALA A 37 -4.96 3.31 23.21
C ALA A 37 -4.81 3.81 21.77
N GLY A 38 -4.83 2.90 20.81
CA GLY A 38 -4.80 3.17 19.38
C GLY A 38 -4.81 1.87 18.58
N GLU A 39 -4.82 2.01 17.27
CA GLU A 39 -4.82 0.90 16.32
C GLU A 39 -3.76 1.19 15.26
N ILE A 40 -2.99 0.17 14.87
CA ILE A 40 -2.11 0.20 13.72
C ILE A 40 -2.77 -0.64 12.62
N ASP A 41 -3.01 -0.03 11.45
CA ASP A 41 -3.60 -0.73 10.31
C ASP A 41 -2.70 -1.89 9.85
N ILE A 42 -1.42 -1.61 9.53
CA ILE A 42 -0.44 -2.59 9.03
C ILE A 42 0.93 -2.38 9.67
N LEU A 43 1.51 -3.47 10.15
CA LEU A 43 2.92 -3.54 10.54
C LEU A 43 3.60 -4.66 9.76
N ALA A 44 4.58 -4.31 8.93
CA ALA A 44 5.32 -5.26 8.12
C ALA A 44 6.81 -5.27 8.51
N PHE A 45 7.41 -6.44 8.58
CA PHE A 45 8.84 -6.61 8.87
C PHE A 45 9.54 -7.31 7.71
N TYR A 46 10.65 -6.74 7.26
CA TYR A 46 11.55 -7.32 6.29
C TYR A 46 12.82 -7.83 6.99
N PRO A 47 12.94 -9.16 7.25
CA PRO A 47 14.04 -9.71 8.03
C PRO A 47 15.44 -9.45 7.46
N PRO A 48 15.72 -9.60 6.14
CA PRO A 48 17.06 -9.41 5.61
C PRO A 48 17.63 -7.99 5.84
N GLY A 49 16.76 -6.97 5.79
CA GLY A 49 17.14 -5.58 6.02
C GLY A 49 16.93 -5.09 7.45
N LEU A 50 16.32 -5.91 8.32
CA LEU A 50 15.85 -5.52 9.65
C LEU A 50 15.03 -4.22 9.60
N GLN A 51 14.07 -4.16 8.68
CA GLN A 51 13.28 -2.97 8.42
C GLN A 51 11.83 -3.22 8.84
N ILE A 52 11.26 -2.29 9.61
CA ILE A 52 9.84 -2.25 9.92
C ILE A 52 9.17 -1.20 9.03
N ILE A 53 7.98 -1.51 8.55
CA ILE A 53 7.08 -0.59 7.88
C ILE A 53 5.80 -0.51 8.71
N HIS A 54 5.54 0.65 9.29
CA HIS A 54 4.25 1.02 9.84
C HIS A 54 3.47 1.74 8.73
N ALA A 55 2.47 1.05 8.17
CA ALA A 55 1.63 1.60 7.13
C ALA A 55 0.21 1.87 7.66
N GLU A 56 -0.28 3.08 7.40
CA GLU A 56 -1.62 3.52 7.76
C GLU A 56 -2.39 3.87 6.50
N THR A 57 -3.63 3.40 6.40
CA THR A 57 -4.45 3.55 5.19
C THR A 57 -5.66 4.44 5.44
N SER A 58 -6.05 5.22 4.43
CA SER A 58 -7.31 5.97 4.49
C SER A 58 -7.94 6.14 3.12
N ALA A 59 -9.26 6.01 3.06
CA ALA A 59 -10.09 6.38 1.91
C ALA A 59 -11.13 7.46 2.28
N ASP A 60 -10.94 8.16 3.41
CA ASP A 60 -11.85 9.23 3.83
C ASP A 60 -11.78 10.44 2.89
N SER A 61 -12.72 11.37 3.01
CA SER A 61 -12.77 12.64 2.26
C SER A 61 -12.45 13.86 3.15
N LYS A 62 -11.73 13.66 4.26
CA LYS A 62 -11.41 14.72 5.23
C LYS A 62 -10.47 15.76 4.65
N ARG A 63 -10.58 16.98 5.19
CA ARG A 63 -9.66 18.08 4.89
C ARG A 63 -8.25 17.75 5.39
N TRP A 64 -7.22 18.27 4.71
CA TRP A 64 -5.81 18.00 5.03
C TRP A 64 -5.44 18.24 6.49
N ARG A 65 -5.89 19.36 7.07
CA ARG A 65 -5.65 19.67 8.50
C ARG A 65 -6.18 18.59 9.44
N GLU A 66 -7.35 18.02 9.14
CA GLU A 66 -7.93 16.95 9.95
C GLU A 66 -7.17 15.63 9.75
N ARG A 67 -6.77 15.30 8.51
CA ARG A 67 -5.93 14.14 8.23
C ARG A 67 -4.60 14.21 8.98
N ILE A 68 -3.91 15.35 8.94
CA ILE A 68 -2.64 15.54 9.65
C ILE A 68 -2.82 15.25 11.13
N LYS A 69 -3.88 15.79 11.77
CA LYS A 69 -4.19 15.49 13.17
C LYS A 69 -4.36 13.99 13.42
N ILE A 70 -5.16 13.30 12.58
CA ILE A 70 -5.43 11.86 12.73
C ILE A 70 -4.15 11.03 12.55
N PHE A 71 -3.41 11.26 11.47
CA PHE A 71 -2.20 10.48 11.17
C PHE A 71 -1.07 10.76 12.15
N LYS A 72 -0.97 12.00 12.68
CA LYS A 72 -0.02 12.31 13.75
C LYS A 72 -0.29 11.46 15.00
N GLU A 73 -1.56 11.29 15.36
CA GLU A 73 -1.94 10.41 16.47
C GLU A 73 -1.67 8.93 16.18
N LYS A 74 -1.88 8.48 14.94
CA LYS A 74 -1.55 7.11 14.50
C LYS A 74 -0.04 6.83 14.56
N PHE A 75 0.78 7.81 14.21
CA PHE A 75 2.25 7.65 14.10
C PHE A 75 3.05 8.05 15.35
N LYS A 76 2.42 8.47 16.45
CA LYS A 76 3.13 8.99 17.64
C LYS A 76 3.88 7.93 18.46
N TRP A 77 3.68 6.64 18.19
CA TRP A 77 4.17 5.56 19.04
C TRP A 77 5.70 5.45 19.06
N PRO A 78 6.29 5.13 20.23
CA PRO A 78 7.74 4.94 20.39
C PRO A 78 8.21 3.67 19.68
N ASN A 79 9.50 3.61 19.36
CA ASN A 79 10.05 2.52 18.54
C ASN A 79 9.92 1.14 19.23
N GLU A 80 10.05 1.13 20.55
CA GLU A 80 9.95 -0.05 21.42
C GLU A 80 8.62 -0.77 21.25
N LEU A 81 7.54 -0.02 21.01
CA LEU A 81 6.21 -0.59 20.78
C LEU A 81 6.22 -1.50 19.55
N TYR A 82 6.81 -1.07 18.43
CA TYR A 82 6.84 -1.90 17.22
C TYR A 82 7.66 -3.18 17.41
N TYR A 83 8.78 -3.11 18.16
CA TYR A 83 9.61 -4.29 18.44
C TYR A 83 8.84 -5.32 19.28
N ASN A 84 8.08 -4.85 20.27
CA ASN A 84 7.28 -5.69 21.15
C ASN A 84 6.11 -6.35 20.40
N GLU A 85 5.37 -5.57 19.60
CA GLU A 85 4.24 -6.10 18.82
C GLU A 85 4.69 -7.18 17.82
N LEU A 86 5.82 -6.96 17.14
CA LEU A 86 6.40 -7.94 16.20
C LEU A 86 7.20 -9.06 16.87
N ARG A 87 7.37 -9.02 18.20
CA ARG A 87 8.19 -9.97 18.98
C ARG A 87 9.59 -10.18 18.38
N LEU A 88 10.23 -9.09 17.93
CA LEU A 88 11.53 -9.20 17.25
C LEU A 88 12.64 -9.57 18.24
N PRO A 89 13.53 -10.53 17.89
CA PRO A 89 14.67 -10.90 18.74
C PRO A 89 15.75 -9.81 18.80
N GLN A 90 15.73 -8.87 17.84
CA GLN A 90 16.67 -7.78 17.73
C GLN A 90 15.96 -6.51 17.23
N LYS A 91 16.47 -5.34 17.64
CA LYS A 91 15.92 -4.05 17.19
C LYS A 91 16.09 -3.88 15.69
N ALA A 92 15.06 -3.38 15.02
CA ALA A 92 15.12 -3.04 13.60
C ALA A 92 16.10 -1.88 13.38
N ARG A 93 16.84 -1.93 12.26
CA ARG A 93 17.75 -0.84 11.84
C ARG A 93 16.99 0.40 11.40
N ARG A 94 15.78 0.22 10.88
CA ARG A 94 14.97 1.27 10.29
C ARG A 94 13.49 1.00 10.51
N ILE A 95 12.75 2.06 10.85
CA ILE A 95 11.29 2.05 10.95
C ILE A 95 10.77 3.12 9.98
N ASP A 96 10.08 2.68 8.95
CA ASP A 96 9.42 3.56 8.00
C ASP A 96 7.96 3.72 8.35
N LYS A 97 7.52 4.98 8.42
CA LYS A 97 6.11 5.33 8.60
C LYS A 97 5.57 5.78 7.25
N ILE A 98 4.51 5.16 6.78
CA ILE A 98 3.94 5.43 5.45
C ILE A 98 2.42 5.60 5.60
N ALA A 99 1.91 6.75 5.15
CA ALA A 99 0.48 6.97 4.96
C ALA A 99 0.10 6.67 3.52
N ILE A 100 -0.83 5.74 3.30
CA ILE A 100 -1.34 5.38 1.98
C ILE A 100 -2.79 5.87 1.87
N ILE A 101 -3.02 6.90 1.06
CA ILE A 101 -4.34 7.52 0.97
C ILE A 101 -4.97 7.30 -0.41
N HIS A 102 -6.25 6.92 -0.41
CA HIS A 102 -7.11 7.06 -1.57
C HIS A 102 -7.86 8.39 -1.44
N CYS A 103 -7.59 9.31 -2.36
CA CYS A 103 -8.24 10.61 -2.40
C CYS A 103 -8.53 11.02 -3.84
N SER A 104 -9.72 11.59 -4.07
CA SER A 104 -10.13 12.12 -5.38
C SER A 104 -9.26 13.31 -5.79
N ASP A 105 -8.88 14.14 -4.81
CA ASP A 105 -7.98 15.27 -5.00
C ASP A 105 -6.55 14.86 -4.73
N LYS A 106 -5.68 14.92 -5.75
CA LYS A 106 -4.25 14.66 -5.56
C LYS A 106 -3.68 15.67 -4.53
N PRO A 107 -2.78 15.24 -3.62
CA PRO A 107 -2.10 16.16 -2.73
C PRO A 107 -1.35 17.21 -3.56
N ARG A 108 -1.70 18.49 -3.37
CA ARG A 108 -0.87 19.61 -3.83
C ARG A 108 0.47 19.57 -3.08
N GLY A 109 1.55 20.07 -3.70
CA GLY A 109 2.90 19.98 -3.16
C GLY A 109 3.02 20.46 -1.70
N GLU A 110 2.39 21.59 -1.38
CA GLU A 110 2.38 22.15 -0.01
C GLU A 110 1.71 21.22 1.01
N ASN A 111 0.54 20.65 0.69
CA ASN A 111 -0.17 19.74 1.59
C ASN A 111 0.64 18.47 1.86
N ARG A 112 1.33 17.93 0.85
CA ARG A 112 2.24 16.78 1.02
C ARG A 112 3.39 17.15 1.95
N THR A 113 4.10 18.23 1.66
CA THR A 113 5.24 18.68 2.49
C THR A 113 4.83 18.91 3.94
N GLN A 114 3.69 19.57 4.17
CA GLN A 114 3.16 19.81 5.51
C GLN A 114 2.82 18.49 6.21
N PHE A 115 2.12 17.58 5.51
CA PHE A 115 1.75 16.28 6.07
C PHE A 115 2.98 15.48 6.51
N GLU A 116 3.97 15.35 5.62
CA GLU A 116 5.17 14.55 5.90
C GLU A 116 5.98 15.15 7.06
N LYS A 117 6.09 16.48 7.11
CA LYS A 117 6.76 17.21 8.20
C LYS A 117 6.06 17.01 9.55
N GLU A 118 4.73 17.13 9.59
CA GLU A 118 3.99 17.12 10.86
C GLU A 118 3.72 15.71 11.41
N THR A 119 3.65 14.70 10.53
CA THR A 119 3.39 13.31 10.93
C THR A 119 4.67 12.47 11.04
N GLY A 120 5.77 12.91 10.40
CA GLY A 120 6.99 12.12 10.27
C GLY A 120 6.83 10.89 9.37
N ALA A 121 5.74 10.79 8.61
CA ALA A 121 5.42 9.68 7.73
C ALA A 121 5.44 10.12 6.27
N LYS A 122 5.94 9.25 5.38
CA LYS A 122 5.89 9.48 3.94
C LYS A 122 4.45 9.36 3.44
N LEU A 123 4.00 10.31 2.61
CA LEU A 123 2.67 10.31 2.04
C LEU A 123 2.68 9.71 0.63
N ILE A 124 1.98 8.59 0.44
CA ILE A 124 1.83 7.93 -0.85
C ILE A 124 0.34 7.86 -1.19
N THR A 125 -0.06 8.32 -2.37
CA THR A 125 -1.42 8.09 -2.84
C THR A 125 -1.58 6.65 -3.31
N PHE A 126 -2.79 6.11 -3.25
CA PHE A 126 -3.10 4.78 -3.77
C PHE A 126 -2.65 4.63 -5.25
N SER A 127 -2.88 5.65 -6.07
CA SER A 127 -2.44 5.64 -7.48
C SER A 127 -0.92 5.57 -7.62
N GLU A 128 -0.17 6.34 -6.82
CA GLU A 128 1.29 6.25 -6.81
C GLU A 128 1.77 4.89 -6.34
N PHE A 129 1.18 4.33 -5.28
CA PHE A 129 1.54 3.01 -4.76
C PHE A 129 1.31 1.92 -5.83
N MET A 130 0.14 1.93 -6.47
CA MET A 130 -0.18 1.02 -7.56
C MET A 130 0.83 1.11 -8.70
N LYS A 131 1.15 2.34 -9.16
CA LYS A 131 2.05 2.57 -10.30
C LYS A 131 3.50 2.24 -10.02
N SER A 132 3.97 2.48 -8.80
CA SER A 132 5.39 2.31 -8.44
C SER A 132 5.71 0.93 -7.86
N HIS A 133 4.73 0.24 -7.27
CA HIS A 133 4.96 -1.04 -6.59
C HIS A 133 4.16 -2.18 -7.22
N ILE A 134 2.83 -2.14 -7.10
CA ILE A 134 1.98 -3.31 -7.43
C ILE A 134 2.01 -3.62 -8.93
N ILE A 135 1.66 -2.66 -9.80
CA ILE A 135 1.55 -2.90 -11.24
C ILE A 135 2.88 -3.39 -11.82
N PRO A 136 4.03 -2.71 -11.61
CA PRO A 136 5.31 -3.18 -12.13
C PRO A 136 5.71 -4.54 -11.57
N GLY A 137 5.45 -4.78 -10.29
CA GLY A 137 5.79 -6.06 -9.66
C GLY A 137 4.99 -7.22 -10.21
N ILE A 138 3.68 -7.05 -10.36
CA ILE A 138 2.81 -8.08 -10.94
C ILE A 138 3.10 -8.28 -12.44
N SER A 139 3.39 -7.20 -13.17
CA SER A 139 3.67 -7.29 -14.61
C SER A 139 4.97 -8.03 -14.91
N LYS A 140 5.96 -7.95 -14.01
CA LYS A 140 7.24 -8.66 -14.11
C LYS A 140 7.18 -10.09 -13.54
N HIS A 141 6.11 -10.44 -12.83
CA HIS A 141 5.99 -11.75 -12.21
C HIS A 141 5.59 -12.80 -13.25
N SER A 142 6.46 -13.80 -13.47
CA SER A 142 6.25 -14.88 -14.43
C SER A 142 5.24 -15.93 -13.93
N GLY A 143 5.09 -16.08 -12.61
CA GLY A 143 4.20 -17.04 -11.98
C GLY A 143 2.74 -16.60 -11.89
N THR A 144 1.87 -17.50 -11.47
CA THR A 144 0.52 -17.16 -11.04
C THR A 144 0.54 -16.79 -9.56
N ILE A 145 -0.10 -15.68 -9.21
CA ILE A 145 -0.24 -15.28 -7.80
C ILE A 145 -1.10 -16.33 -7.07
N PRO A 146 -0.63 -16.84 -5.91
CA PRO A 146 -1.40 -17.81 -5.11
C PRO A 146 -2.80 -17.30 -4.74
N GLU A 147 -3.75 -18.22 -4.56
CA GLU A 147 -5.13 -17.90 -4.18
C GLU A 147 -5.26 -17.29 -2.78
N THR A 148 -4.23 -17.48 -1.95
CA THR A 148 -4.11 -16.83 -0.63
C THR A 148 -3.94 -15.31 -0.72
N PHE A 149 -3.71 -14.74 -1.91
CA PHE A 149 -3.65 -13.30 -2.17
C PHE A 149 -4.77 -12.90 -3.17
N PRO A 150 -6.04 -12.97 -2.76
CA PRO A 150 -7.17 -12.82 -3.67
C PRO A 150 -7.19 -11.45 -4.39
N LEU A 151 -6.86 -10.35 -3.72
CA LEU A 151 -6.87 -9.03 -4.35
C LEU A 151 -5.73 -8.88 -5.36
N LEU A 152 -4.52 -9.30 -5.02
CA LEU A 152 -3.39 -9.30 -5.95
C LEU A 152 -3.65 -10.20 -7.15
N ARG A 153 -4.22 -11.39 -6.93
CA ARG A 153 -4.56 -12.32 -8.02
C ARG A 153 -5.62 -11.74 -8.95
N ALA A 154 -6.65 -11.09 -8.41
CA ALA A 154 -7.63 -10.36 -9.21
C ALA A 154 -6.97 -9.27 -10.07
N ILE A 155 -6.02 -8.50 -9.51
CA ILE A 155 -5.24 -7.51 -10.26
C ILE A 155 -4.40 -8.18 -11.36
N GLN A 156 -3.72 -9.29 -11.08
CA GLN A 156 -2.94 -10.01 -12.08
C GLN A 156 -3.78 -10.47 -13.26
N LEU A 157 -4.93 -11.10 -12.98
CA LEU A 157 -5.84 -11.56 -14.01
C LEU A 157 -6.38 -10.40 -14.83
N THR A 158 -6.76 -9.30 -14.17
CA THR A 158 -7.24 -8.08 -14.84
C THR A 158 -6.18 -7.49 -15.77
N ILE A 159 -4.93 -7.36 -15.31
CA ILE A 159 -3.80 -6.87 -16.12
C ILE A 159 -3.56 -7.79 -17.32
N ARG A 160 -3.65 -9.11 -17.15
CA ARG A 160 -3.49 -10.09 -18.24
C ARG A 160 -4.57 -9.92 -19.31
N GLU A 161 -5.84 -9.78 -18.92
CA GLU A 161 -6.93 -9.58 -19.89
C GLU A 161 -6.84 -8.22 -20.59
N ILE A 162 -6.54 -7.13 -19.88
CA ILE A 162 -6.30 -5.82 -20.48
C ILE A 162 -5.16 -5.91 -21.52
N ASN A 163 -4.06 -6.59 -21.20
CA ASN A 163 -2.94 -6.74 -22.12
C ASN A 163 -3.31 -7.54 -23.36
N LYS A 164 -4.16 -8.58 -23.25
CA LYS A 164 -4.68 -9.32 -24.41
C LYS A 164 -5.52 -8.42 -25.31
N GLU A 165 -6.44 -7.65 -24.73
CA GLU A 165 -7.30 -6.73 -25.48
C GLU A 165 -6.50 -5.61 -26.17
N MET A 166 -5.50 -5.05 -25.48
CA MET A 166 -4.60 -4.05 -26.08
C MET A 166 -3.81 -4.65 -27.25
N LYS A 167 -3.25 -5.86 -27.11
CA LYS A 167 -2.54 -6.54 -28.22
C LYS A 167 -3.44 -6.77 -29.44
N LYS A 168 -4.71 -7.16 -29.23
CA LYS A 168 -5.69 -7.32 -30.31
C LYS A 168 -5.93 -5.99 -31.04
N LYS A 169 -6.15 -4.91 -30.30
CA LYS A 169 -6.37 -3.56 -30.86
C LYS A 169 -5.16 -3.08 -31.66
N PHE A 170 -3.94 -3.18 -31.10
CA PHE A 170 -2.72 -2.78 -31.80
C PHE A 170 -2.48 -3.61 -33.07
N LYS A 171 -2.67 -4.93 -33.02
CA LYS A 171 -2.58 -5.78 -34.21
C LYS A 171 -3.60 -5.36 -35.28
N GLY A 172 -4.83 -5.05 -34.88
CA GLY A 172 -5.87 -4.56 -35.78
C GLY A 172 -5.56 -3.19 -36.42
N MET A 173 -4.91 -2.28 -35.69
CA MET A 173 -4.44 -1.00 -36.23
C MET A 173 -3.33 -1.21 -37.27
N ILE A 174 -2.29 -1.99 -36.95
CA ILE A 174 -1.19 -2.29 -37.87
C ILE A 174 -1.71 -2.89 -39.19
N VAL A 175 -2.66 -3.83 -39.10
CA VAL A 175 -3.27 -4.45 -40.29
C VAL A 175 -4.01 -3.40 -41.14
N LYS A 176 -4.78 -2.50 -40.53
CA LYS A 176 -5.47 -1.42 -41.26
C LYS A 176 -4.49 -0.47 -41.94
N ASP A 177 -3.40 -0.12 -41.27
CA ASP A 177 -2.38 0.79 -41.80
C ASP A 177 -1.59 0.16 -42.96
N LEU A 178 -1.34 -1.16 -42.92
CA LEU A 178 -0.74 -1.92 -44.03
C LEU A 178 -1.64 -1.95 -45.28
N PHE A 179 -2.95 -2.16 -45.10
CA PHE A 179 -3.89 -2.23 -46.22
C PHE A 179 -4.23 -0.85 -46.81
N SER A 180 -4.18 0.24 -46.01
CA SER A 180 -4.36 1.61 -46.52
C SER A 180 -3.14 2.15 -47.29
N GLN A 181 -1.94 1.62 -47.05
CA GLN A 181 -0.74 1.97 -47.81
C GLN A 181 -0.58 1.21 -49.14
N GLN A 182 -1.31 0.10 -49.34
CA GLN A 182 -1.29 -0.67 -50.60
C GLN A 182 -2.38 -0.26 -51.60
N SER A 183 -3.24 0.70 -51.24
CA SER A 183 -4.37 1.16 -52.06
C SER A 183 -4.17 2.56 -52.68
N ASN A 184 -2.94 3.08 -52.68
CA ASN A 184 -2.48 4.26 -53.43
C ASN A 184 -1.36 3.86 -54.39
#